data_AF-A0A0G2HWP3-F1
#
_entry.id   AF-A0A0G2HWP3-F1
#
_cell.length_a   1.000
_cell.length_b   1.000
_cell.length_c   1.000
_cell.angle_alpha   90.00
_cell.angle_beta   90.00
_cell.angle_gamma   90.00
#
_symmetry.space_group_name_H-M   'P 1'
#
loop_
_entity.id
_entity.type
_entity.pdbx_description
1 polymer ?
#
loop_
_entity_poly.entity_id
_entity_poly.type
_entity_poly.pdbx_seq_one_letter_code
_entity_poly.pdbx_strand_id
1 'polypeptide(L)'
;MTTNMTSSPTTFRIAQAIGLSGAAWLSGNIAAFSLNVVPSLLTSAQETNLAPSTVAKIWKNIYHLGSVQNPPIALSTAAAFFYLSWSVRSGTILFRETAENTAALYCAAGVLTLAIVPFTIVAMTKTNSALMEKAKLVESEQTVKVGAREQTEHLIRQWIGLNGVRSLFPLAGVLVGMYAALG
;
A
#
# COMPACT_ATOMS: atom_id res chain seq x y z
N MET A 1 -14.86 -16.79 33.44
CA MET A 1 -15.77 -15.68 33.10
C MET A 1 -15.53 -15.31 31.65
N THR A 2 -16.20 -15.98 30.71
CA THR A 2 -16.05 -15.74 29.27
C THR A 2 -17.00 -14.63 28.87
N THR A 3 -16.47 -13.45 28.59
CA THR A 3 -17.25 -12.32 28.06
C THR A 3 -17.72 -12.68 26.65
N ASN A 4 -18.98 -13.11 26.54
CA ASN A 4 -19.71 -13.20 25.28
C ASN A 4 -19.86 -11.78 24.72
N MET A 5 -18.88 -11.31 23.96
CA MET A 5 -19.03 -10.10 23.16
C MET A 5 -19.97 -10.44 22.00
N THR A 6 -21.26 -10.21 22.21
CA THR A 6 -22.25 -10.16 21.13
C THR A 6 -21.93 -8.93 20.28
N SER A 7 -21.16 -9.11 19.21
CA SER A 7 -20.96 -8.06 18.22
C SER A 7 -22.32 -7.70 17.60
N SER A 8 -22.78 -6.46 17.81
CA SER A 8 -24.01 -5.96 17.19
C SER A 8 -23.89 -6.04 15.66
N PRO A 9 -24.96 -6.44 14.93
CA PRO A 9 -24.97 -6.49 13.46
C PRO A 9 -24.48 -5.19 12.80
N THR A 10 -24.76 -4.04 13.43
CA THR A 10 -24.31 -2.73 12.97
C THR A 10 -22.80 -2.57 13.04
N THR A 11 -22.16 -2.95 14.15
CA THR A 11 -20.70 -2.85 14.33
C THR A 11 -19.97 -3.75 13.33
N PHE A 12 -20.50 -4.95 13.07
CA PHE A 12 -19.96 -5.86 12.07
C PHE A 12 -19.98 -5.24 10.66
N ARG A 13 -21.12 -4.67 10.25
CA ARG A 13 -21.26 -4.00 8.94
C ARG A 13 -20.36 -2.77 8.79
N ILE A 14 -20.21 -1.99 9.86
CA ILE A 14 -19.28 -0.85 9.88
C ILE A 14 -17.84 -1.34 9.67
N ALA A 15 -17.43 -2.41 10.35
CA ALA A 15 -16.11 -2.98 10.15
C ALA A 15 -15.90 -3.52 8.73
N GLN A 16 -16.90 -4.16 8.11
CA GLN A 16 -16.86 -4.55 6.70
C GLN A 16 -16.65 -3.33 5.79
N ALA A 17 -17.44 -2.27 5.99
CA ALA A 17 -17.33 -1.05 5.21
C ALA A 17 -15.92 -0.43 5.34
N ILE A 18 -15.38 -0.32 6.56
CA ILE A 18 -14.04 0.22 6.81
C ILE A 18 -12.95 -0.65 6.18
N GLY A 19 -13.00 -1.97 6.38
CA GLY A 19 -12.02 -2.90 5.84
C GLY A 19 -11.97 -2.89 4.31
N LEU A 20 -13.14 -2.99 3.67
CA LEU A 20 -13.24 -3.04 2.20
C LEU A 20 -12.88 -1.70 1.56
N SER A 21 -13.48 -0.59 2.04
CA SER A 21 -13.21 0.73 1.47
C SER A 21 -11.77 1.19 1.74
N GLY A 22 -11.24 0.92 2.93
CA GLY A 22 -9.87 1.27 3.30
C GLY A 22 -8.83 0.51 2.46
N ALA A 23 -9.02 -0.80 2.24
CA ALA A 23 -8.12 -1.57 1.39
C ALA A 23 -8.21 -1.15 -0.08
N ALA A 24 -9.42 -0.86 -0.60
CA ALA A 24 -9.61 -0.39 -1.96
C ALA A 24 -8.95 0.97 -2.19
N TRP A 25 -9.19 1.92 -1.28
CA TRP A 25 -8.57 3.23 -1.32
C TRP A 25 -7.03 3.12 -1.23
N LEU A 26 -6.51 2.28 -0.33
CA LEU A 26 -5.06 2.10 -0.15
C LEU A 26 -4.41 1.52 -1.41
N SER A 27 -5.03 0.51 -2.02
CA SER A 27 -4.61 -0.04 -3.31
C SER A 27 -4.57 1.03 -4.40
N GLY A 28 -5.70 1.74 -4.58
CA GLY A 28 -5.82 2.79 -5.58
C GLY A 28 -4.81 3.92 -5.39
N ASN A 29 -4.62 4.38 -4.15
CA ASN A 29 -3.66 5.43 -3.81
C ASN A 29 -2.21 5.00 -4.15
N ILE A 30 -1.82 3.77 -3.79
CA ILE A 30 -0.50 3.23 -4.11
C ILE A 30 -0.33 3.10 -5.63
N ALA A 31 -1.32 2.55 -6.33
CA ALA A 31 -1.31 2.37 -7.78
C ALA A 31 -1.22 3.70 -8.52
N ALA A 32 -1.91 4.74 -8.04
CA ALA A 32 -1.92 6.06 -8.65
C ALA A 32 -0.51 6.68 -8.75
N PHE A 33 0.38 6.41 -7.80
CA PHE A 33 1.78 6.84 -7.91
C PHE A 33 2.50 6.21 -9.10
N SER A 34 2.26 4.92 -9.35
CA SER A 34 2.89 4.17 -10.44
C SER A 34 2.23 4.39 -11.80
N LEU A 35 0.92 4.66 -11.83
CA LEU A 35 0.16 4.78 -13.07
C LEU A 35 0.06 6.23 -13.57
N ASN A 36 0.05 7.21 -12.66
CA ASN A 36 -0.22 8.61 -13.01
C ASN A 36 0.93 9.52 -12.60
N VAL A 37 1.23 9.59 -11.29
CA VAL A 37 2.06 10.67 -10.74
C VAL A 37 3.52 10.57 -11.21
N VAL A 38 4.16 9.42 -11.01
CA VAL A 38 5.59 9.26 -11.32
C VAL A 38 5.86 9.16 -12.84
N PRO A 39 5.02 8.48 -13.65
CA PRO A 39 5.14 8.59 -15.10
C PRO A 39 5.02 10.02 -15.63
N SER A 40 4.05 10.80 -15.11
CA SER A 40 3.91 12.23 -15.47
C SER A 40 5.16 13.04 -15.11
N LEU A 41 5.74 12.81 -13.92
CA LEU A 41 7.01 13.40 -13.53
C LEU A 41 8.14 13.08 -14.54
N LEU A 42 8.24 11.84 -15.01
CA LEU A 42 9.24 11.46 -16.00
C LEU A 42 9.02 12.17 -17.34
N THR A 43 7.78 12.20 -17.84
CA THR A 43 7.44 12.89 -19.09
C THR A 43 7.76 14.38 -18.98
N SER A 44 7.29 15.06 -17.94
CA SER A 44 7.58 16.48 -17.74
C SER A 44 9.07 16.75 -17.58
N ALA A 45 9.79 15.89 -16.86
CA ALA A 45 11.25 16.02 -16.74
C ALA A 45 11.95 15.88 -18.09
N GLN A 46 11.41 15.05 -18.98
CA GLN A 46 11.92 14.89 -20.34
C GLN A 46 11.69 16.12 -21.22
N GLU A 47 10.46 16.64 -21.21
CA GLU A 47 10.07 17.81 -21.99
C GLU A 47 10.81 19.09 -21.59
N THR A 48 11.08 19.25 -20.29
CA THR A 48 11.66 20.48 -19.72
C THR A 48 13.15 20.35 -19.37
N ASN A 49 13.77 19.20 -19.65
CA ASN A 49 15.16 18.90 -19.30
C ASN A 49 15.50 19.14 -17.82
N LEU A 50 14.64 18.70 -16.91
CA LEU A 50 14.91 18.78 -15.47
C LEU A 50 16.21 18.04 -15.12
N ALA A 51 16.99 18.64 -14.23
CA ALA A 51 18.18 17.99 -13.69
C ALA A 51 17.79 16.66 -13.01
N PRO A 52 18.53 15.55 -13.23
CA PRO A 52 18.19 14.23 -12.67
C PRO A 52 18.09 14.23 -11.14
N SER A 53 18.91 15.02 -10.45
CA SER A 53 18.85 15.19 -9.00
C SER A 53 17.53 15.83 -8.56
N THR A 54 17.03 16.83 -9.30
CA THR A 54 15.73 17.46 -9.06
C THR A 54 14.58 16.47 -9.23
N VAL A 55 14.62 15.63 -10.28
CA VAL A 55 13.62 14.56 -10.47
C VAL A 55 13.62 13.60 -9.28
N ALA A 56 14.80 13.16 -8.83
CA ALA A 56 14.94 12.30 -7.66
C ALA A 56 14.42 12.97 -6.37
N LYS A 57 14.62 14.29 -6.21
CA LYS A 57 14.09 15.07 -5.08
C LYS A 57 12.56 15.16 -5.11
N ILE A 58 11.95 15.37 -6.27
CA ILE A 58 10.48 15.37 -6.40
C ILE A 58 9.93 13.97 -6.08
N TRP A 59 10.55 12.91 -6.62
CA TRP A 59 10.21 11.52 -6.27
C TRP A 59 10.33 11.27 -4.75
N LYS A 60 11.40 11.75 -4.11
CA LYS A 60 11.60 11.60 -2.65
C LYS A 60 10.43 12.19 -1.86
N ASN A 61 9.93 13.36 -2.27
CA ASN A 61 8.79 13.99 -1.62
C ASN A 61 7.51 13.17 -1.81
N ILE A 62 7.27 12.65 -3.02
CA ILE A 62 6.15 11.74 -3.31
C ILE A 62 6.23 10.49 -2.41
N TYR A 63 7.40 9.85 -2.36
CA TYR A 63 7.63 8.69 -1.51
C TYR A 63 7.41 9.02 -0.03
N HIS A 64 7.92 10.16 0.45
CA HIS A 64 7.77 10.57 1.83
C HIS A 64 6.29 10.72 2.23
N LEU A 65 5.50 11.44 1.43
CA LEU A 65 4.06 11.60 1.65
C LEU A 65 3.37 10.24 1.73
N GLY A 66 3.65 9.34 0.78
CA GLY A 66 3.11 7.98 0.78
C GLY A 66 3.56 7.15 2.00
N SER A 67 4.80 7.31 2.45
CA SER A 67 5.37 6.56 3.59
C SER A 67 4.78 6.98 4.94
N VAL A 68 4.31 8.23 5.05
CA VAL A 68 3.65 8.75 6.25
C VAL A 68 2.17 8.41 6.24
N GLN A 69 1.50 8.53 5.09
CA GLN A 69 0.05 8.37 4.98
C GLN A 69 -0.41 6.90 4.93
N ASN A 70 0.27 6.05 4.18
CA ASN A 70 -0.23 4.70 3.88
C ASN A 70 -0.18 3.72 5.08
N PRO A 71 0.87 3.69 5.93
CA PRO A 71 0.94 2.70 7.01
C PRO A 71 -0.16 2.84 8.07
N PRO A 72 -0.52 4.03 8.57
CA PRO A 72 -1.65 4.18 9.50
C PRO A 72 -2.98 3.69 8.92
N ILE A 73 -3.21 3.94 7.63
CA ILE A 73 -4.43 3.50 6.94
C ILE A 73 -4.43 1.99 6.79
N ALA A 74 -3.32 1.39 6.35
CA ALA A 74 -3.15 -0.05 6.27
C ALA A 74 -3.40 -0.73 7.62
N LEU A 75 -2.89 -0.15 8.72
CA LEU A 75 -3.11 -0.66 10.07
C LEU A 75 -4.58 -0.60 10.47
N SER A 76 -5.24 0.52 10.22
CA SER A 76 -6.66 0.72 10.56
C SER A 76 -7.57 -0.23 9.78
N THR A 77 -7.30 -0.39 8.49
CA THR A 77 -7.98 -1.34 7.60
C THR A 77 -7.75 -2.78 8.04
N ALA A 78 -6.51 -3.17 8.34
CA ALA A 78 -6.21 -4.52 8.79
C ALA A 78 -6.83 -4.83 10.15
N ALA A 79 -6.86 -3.86 11.07
CA ALA A 79 -7.54 -3.99 12.34
C ALA A 79 -9.05 -4.26 12.17
N ALA A 80 -9.71 -3.60 11.21
CA ALA A 80 -11.09 -3.88 10.87
C ALA A 80 -11.27 -5.32 10.35
N PHE A 81 -10.41 -5.79 9.46
CA PHE A 81 -10.43 -7.17 8.99
C PHE A 81 -10.16 -8.20 10.10
N PHE A 82 -9.21 -7.95 11.00
CA PHE A 82 -8.94 -8.83 12.13
C PHE A 82 -10.11 -8.84 13.13
N TYR A 83 -10.79 -7.71 13.33
CA TYR A 83 -12.01 -7.67 14.11
C TYR A 83 -13.12 -8.52 13.48
N LEU A 84 -13.31 -8.45 12.16
CA LEU A 84 -14.28 -9.28 11.44
C LEU A 84 -13.95 -10.77 11.60
N SER A 85 -12.68 -11.14 11.39
CA SER A 85 -12.17 -12.50 11.59
C SER A 85 -12.46 -13.01 13.01
N TRP A 86 -12.18 -12.19 14.03
CA TRP A 86 -12.44 -12.53 15.43
C TRP A 86 -13.93 -12.68 15.74
N SER A 87 -14.79 -11.89 15.10
CA SER A 87 -16.24 -11.87 15.34
C SER A 87 -16.96 -13.10 14.74
N VAL A 88 -16.43 -13.67 13.65
CA VAL A 88 -16.98 -14.86 12.98
C VAL A 88 -16.19 -16.14 13.28
N ARG A 89 -15.32 -16.13 14.31
CA ARG A 89 -14.55 -17.33 14.68
C ARG A 89 -15.45 -18.43 15.24
N SER A 90 -15.01 -19.68 15.12
CA SER A 90 -15.73 -20.84 15.65
C SER A 90 -16.15 -20.65 17.11
N GLY A 91 -17.44 -20.85 17.38
CA GLY A 91 -18.04 -20.67 18.71
C GLY A 91 -18.75 -19.33 18.95
N THR A 92 -18.74 -18.40 17.98
CA THR A 92 -19.57 -17.19 18.05
C THR A 92 -20.94 -17.39 17.41
N ILE A 93 -21.89 -16.51 17.72
CA ILE A 93 -23.25 -16.54 17.14
C ILE A 93 -23.18 -16.33 15.62
N LEU A 94 -22.34 -15.40 15.16
CA LEU A 94 -22.15 -15.10 13.74
C LEU A 94 -21.50 -16.25 12.94
N PHE A 95 -20.73 -17.12 13.59
CA PHE A 95 -20.16 -18.31 12.93
C PHE A 95 -21.25 -19.26 12.41
N ARG A 96 -22.41 -19.35 13.09
CA ARG A 96 -23.52 -20.19 12.63
C ARG A 96 -24.23 -19.64 11.38
N GLU A 97 -24.02 -18.37 11.07
CA GLU A 97 -24.67 -17.66 9.96
C GLU A 97 -23.72 -17.41 8.78
N THR A 98 -22.46 -17.83 8.87
CA THR A 98 -21.42 -17.57 7.87
C THR A 98 -20.85 -18.87 7.29
N ALA A 99 -20.34 -18.81 6.06
CA ALA A 99 -19.74 -19.96 5.39
C ALA A 99 -18.52 -20.51 6.15
N GLU A 100 -18.20 -21.78 5.91
CA GLU A 100 -16.96 -22.37 6.42
C GLU A 100 -15.76 -21.55 5.91
N ASN A 101 -14.86 -21.16 6.82
CA ASN A 101 -13.63 -20.39 6.59
C ASN A 101 -13.73 -18.85 6.52
N THR A 102 -14.89 -18.23 6.74
CA THR A 102 -15.02 -16.75 6.73
C THR A 102 -14.02 -16.05 7.67
N ALA A 103 -13.76 -16.63 8.85
CA ALA A 103 -12.76 -16.09 9.79
C ALA A 103 -11.34 -16.09 9.18
N ALA A 104 -10.94 -17.17 8.51
CA ALA A 104 -9.63 -17.28 7.89
C ALA A 104 -9.48 -16.31 6.71
N LEU A 105 -10.55 -16.12 5.92
CA LEU A 105 -10.56 -15.19 4.79
C LEU A 105 -10.40 -13.74 5.25
N TYR A 106 -11.13 -13.31 6.28
CA TYR A 106 -10.92 -11.96 6.85
C TYR A 106 -9.52 -11.79 7.44
N CYS A 107 -8.98 -12.82 8.10
CA CYS A 107 -7.59 -12.77 8.57
C CYS A 107 -6.61 -12.60 7.41
N ALA A 108 -6.75 -13.39 6.34
CA ALA A 108 -5.94 -13.29 5.14
C ALA A 108 -6.04 -11.89 4.49
N ALA A 109 -7.24 -11.29 4.44
CA ALA A 109 -7.43 -9.94 3.94
C ALA A 109 -6.66 -8.88 4.75
N GLY A 110 -6.66 -9.00 6.09
CA GLY A 110 -5.87 -8.15 6.98
C GLY A 110 -4.36 -8.31 6.77
N VAL A 111 -3.89 -9.57 6.67
CA VAL A 111 -2.46 -9.87 6.41
C VAL A 111 -2.01 -9.33 5.06
N LEU A 112 -2.80 -9.55 3.99
CA LEU A 112 -2.52 -9.02 2.65
C LEU A 112 -2.45 -7.48 2.68
N THR A 113 -3.34 -6.82 3.41
CA THR A 113 -3.30 -5.35 3.55
C THR A 113 -2.00 -4.87 4.24
N LEU A 114 -1.54 -5.55 5.29
CA LEU A 114 -0.29 -5.20 5.99
C LEU A 114 0.97 -5.57 5.22
N ALA A 115 0.89 -6.54 4.30
CA ALA A 115 2.03 -7.05 3.54
C ALA A 115 2.77 -5.98 2.72
N ILE A 116 2.15 -4.82 2.48
CA ILE A 116 2.80 -3.68 1.83
C ILE A 116 4.07 -3.23 2.57
N VAL A 117 4.11 -3.34 3.90
CA VAL A 117 5.25 -2.87 4.73
C VAL A 117 6.45 -3.81 4.56
N PRO A 118 6.36 -5.12 4.84
CA PRO A 118 7.47 -6.04 4.63
C PRO A 118 7.89 -6.10 3.16
N PHE A 119 6.95 -6.00 2.19
CA PHE A 119 7.31 -5.91 0.78
C PHE A 119 8.19 -4.69 0.48
N THR A 120 7.85 -3.54 1.04
CA THR A 120 8.67 -2.31 0.85
C THR A 120 10.08 -2.50 1.41
N ILE A 121 10.21 -3.11 2.59
CA ILE A 121 11.50 -3.34 3.24
C ILE A 121 12.35 -4.33 2.42
N VAL A 122 11.77 -5.44 1.97
CA VAL A 122 12.51 -6.52 1.30
C VAL A 122 12.81 -6.17 -0.16
N ALA A 123 11.82 -5.69 -0.92
CA ALA A 123 11.92 -5.53 -2.36
C ALA A 123 12.31 -4.12 -2.80
N MET A 124 11.92 -3.07 -2.06
CA MET A 124 12.07 -1.69 -2.52
C MET A 124 13.22 -0.93 -1.87
N THR A 125 13.77 -1.39 -0.74
CA THR A 125 14.81 -0.65 0.02
C THR A 125 16.01 -0.28 -0.86
N LYS A 126 16.53 -1.19 -1.69
CA LYS A 126 17.69 -0.90 -2.55
C LYS A 126 17.41 0.25 -3.52
N THR A 127 16.29 0.19 -4.25
CA THR A 127 15.88 1.24 -5.19
C THR A 127 15.57 2.55 -4.47
N ASN A 128 14.87 2.49 -3.33
CA ASN A 128 14.53 3.66 -2.53
C ASN A 128 15.79 4.37 -2.03
N SER A 129 16.77 3.64 -1.48
CA SER A 129 18.02 4.22 -0.99
C SER A 129 18.83 4.86 -2.12
N ALA A 130 18.94 4.21 -3.28
CA ALA A 130 19.64 4.78 -4.43
C ALA A 130 19.01 6.09 -4.92
N LEU A 131 17.68 6.16 -4.98
CA LEU A 131 16.96 7.39 -5.34
C LEU A 131 17.10 8.48 -4.27
N MET A 132 17.10 8.11 -2.99
CA MET A 132 17.34 9.04 -1.87
C MET A 132 18.74 9.64 -1.93
N GLU A 133 19.76 8.86 -2.31
CA GLU A 133 21.11 9.37 -2.55
C GLU A 133 21.17 10.36 -3.71
N LYS A 134 20.53 10.04 -4.84
CA LYS A 134 20.40 10.97 -5.99
C LYS A 134 19.71 12.27 -5.60
N ALA A 135 18.69 12.22 -4.74
CA ALA A 135 17.96 13.40 -4.29
C ALA A 135 18.81 14.36 -3.43
N LYS A 136 19.82 13.86 -2.71
CA LYS A 136 20.75 14.70 -1.93
C LYS A 136 21.67 15.53 -2.82
N LEU A 137 21.91 15.10 -4.06
CA LEU A 137 22.79 15.79 -5.00
C LEU A 137 22.22 17.13 -5.51
N VAL A 138 20.95 17.46 -5.22
CA VAL A 138 20.39 18.79 -5.53
C VAL A 138 21.06 19.90 -4.71
N GLU A 139 21.53 19.57 -3.51
CA GLU A 139 22.09 20.53 -2.56
C GLU A 139 23.61 20.71 -2.73
N SER A 140 24.26 19.82 -3.48
CA SER A 140 25.68 19.91 -3.82
C SER A 140 25.85 20.48 -5.23
N GLU A 141 26.57 21.59 -5.38
CA GLU A 141 26.99 22.20 -6.66
C GLU A 141 27.96 21.28 -7.43
N GLN A 142 27.51 20.11 -7.86
CA GLN A 142 28.35 19.16 -8.57
C GLN A 142 27.98 19.05 -10.05
N THR A 143 29.03 19.06 -10.87
CA THR A 143 29.02 18.72 -12.29
C THR A 143 28.15 17.49 -12.53
N VAL A 144 27.15 17.63 -13.42
CA VAL A 144 26.26 16.53 -13.79
C VAL A 144 27.13 15.40 -14.35
N LYS A 145 27.25 14.30 -13.60
CA LYS A 145 27.99 13.12 -14.06
C LYS A 145 27.34 12.59 -15.34
N VAL A 146 28.15 12.27 -16.34
CA VAL A 146 27.70 11.61 -17.57
C VAL A 146 26.92 10.34 -17.18
N GLY A 147 25.73 10.14 -17.75
CA GLY A 147 24.86 9.00 -17.44
C GLY A 147 23.95 9.17 -16.21
N ALA A 148 24.01 10.30 -15.50
CA ALA A 148 23.22 10.50 -14.29
C ALA A 148 21.70 10.49 -14.56
N ARG A 149 21.29 10.93 -15.75
CA ARG A 149 19.88 10.97 -16.16
C ARG A 149 19.33 9.56 -16.38
N GLU A 150 20.00 8.79 -17.22
CA GLU A 150 19.64 7.42 -17.56
C GLU A 150 19.57 6.54 -16.32
N GLN A 151 20.52 6.69 -15.39
CA GLN A 151 20.51 5.99 -14.11
C GLN A 151 19.31 6.37 -13.24
N THR A 152 19.00 7.67 -13.10
CA THR A 152 17.85 8.11 -12.31
C THR A 152 16.54 7.65 -12.94
N GLU A 153 16.36 7.80 -14.25
CA GLU A 153 15.17 7.34 -14.96
C GLU A 153 14.99 5.82 -14.83
N HIS A 154 16.07 5.04 -14.92
CA HIS A 154 16.04 3.59 -14.72
C HIS A 154 15.56 3.22 -13.31
N LEU A 155 16.13 3.85 -12.27
CA LEU A 155 15.71 3.63 -10.89
C LEU A 155 14.24 4.01 -10.65
N ILE A 156 13.78 5.12 -11.24
CA ILE A 156 12.37 5.53 -11.13
C ILE A 156 11.46 4.51 -11.81
N ARG A 157 11.82 4.00 -13.01
CA ARG A 157 11.04 2.96 -13.70
C ARG A 157 11.00 1.66 -12.91
N GLN A 158 12.11 1.25 -12.31
CA GLN A 158 12.15 0.10 -11.41
C GLN A 158 11.22 0.31 -10.20
N TRP A 159 11.26 1.51 -9.60
CA TRP A 159 10.38 1.86 -8.50
C TRP A 159 8.90 1.82 -8.90
N ILE A 160 8.54 2.34 -10.09
CA ILE A 160 7.17 2.29 -10.63
C ILE A 160 6.66 0.85 -10.66
N GLY A 161 7.45 -0.08 -11.20
CA GLY A 161 7.10 -1.50 -11.29
C GLY A 161 6.89 -2.13 -9.91
N LEU A 162 7.86 -1.95 -9.01
CA LEU A 162 7.79 -2.49 -7.64
C LEU A 162 6.60 -1.91 -6.86
N ASN A 163 6.37 -0.61 -6.95
CA ASN A 163 5.26 0.05 -6.29
C ASN A 163 3.90 -0.38 -6.88
N GLY A 164 3.85 -0.69 -8.18
CA GLY A 164 2.67 -1.28 -8.82
C GLY A 164 2.36 -2.68 -8.30
N VAL A 165 3.38 -3.53 -8.10
CA VAL A 165 3.21 -4.82 -7.42
C VAL A 165 2.73 -4.62 -5.98
N ARG A 166 3.28 -3.61 -5.28
CA ARG A 166 2.88 -3.27 -3.91
C ARG A 166 1.39 -2.94 -3.78
N SER A 167 0.77 -2.30 -4.77
CA SER A 167 -0.69 -2.04 -4.74
C SER A 167 -1.55 -3.29 -4.87
N LEU A 168 -1.01 -4.39 -5.43
CA LEU A 168 -1.78 -5.63 -5.61
C LEU A 168 -2.10 -6.33 -4.28
N PHE A 169 -1.29 -6.10 -3.25
CA PHE A 169 -1.51 -6.69 -1.92
C PHE A 169 -2.83 -6.23 -1.27
N PRO A 170 -3.09 -4.92 -1.06
CA PRO A 170 -4.38 -4.46 -0.56
C PRO A 170 -5.52 -4.74 -1.55
N LEU A 171 -5.27 -4.76 -2.86
CA LEU A 171 -6.28 -5.18 -3.84
C LEU A 171 -6.73 -6.63 -3.60
N ALA A 172 -5.79 -7.56 -3.44
CA ALA A 172 -6.09 -8.94 -3.08
C ALA A 172 -6.84 -9.01 -1.75
N GLY A 173 -6.46 -8.18 -0.77
CA GLY A 173 -7.18 -8.02 0.48
C GLY A 173 -8.65 -7.63 0.30
N VAL A 174 -8.95 -6.69 -0.61
CA VAL A 174 -10.34 -6.34 -0.97
C VAL A 174 -11.07 -7.54 -1.55
N LEU A 175 -10.49 -8.23 -2.54
CA LEU A 175 -11.13 -9.36 -3.21
C LEU A 175 -11.46 -10.50 -2.23
N VAL A 176 -10.50 -10.86 -1.39
CA VAL A 176 -10.67 -11.89 -0.35
C VAL A 176 -11.71 -11.44 0.69
N GLY A 177 -11.65 -10.18 1.14
CA GLY A 177 -12.60 -9.64 2.10
C GLY A 177 -14.03 -9.54 1.55
N MET A 178 -14.18 -9.22 0.26
CA MET A 178 -15.49 -9.20 -0.42
C MET A 178 -16.05 -10.61 -0.55
N TYR A 179 -15.22 -11.58 -0.93
CA TYR A 179 -15.62 -12.97 -0.99
C TYR A 179 -16.11 -13.47 0.38
N ALA A 180 -15.38 -13.14 1.46
CA ALA A 180 -15.79 -13.45 2.83
C ALA A 180 -17.08 -12.75 3.27
N ALA A 181 -17.40 -11.58 2.70
CA ALA A 181 -18.59 -10.82 3.04
C ALA A 181 -19.85 -11.26 2.28
N LEU A 182 -19.67 -11.87 1.10
CA LEU A 182 -20.75 -12.24 0.18
C LEU A 182 -21.05 -13.75 0.15
N GLY A 183 -20.08 -14.59 0.56
CA GLY A 183 -20.23 -16.04 0.68
C GLY A 183 -20.71 -16.46 2.06
#